data_AF-A0A962IM81-F1
#
_entry.id   AF-A0A962IM81-F1
#
_cell.length_a   1.000
_cell.length_b   1.000
_cell.length_c   1.000
_cell.angle_alpha   90.00
_cell.angle_beta   90.00
_cell.angle_gamma   90.00
#
_symmetry.space_group_name_H-M   'P 1'
#
loop_
_entity.id
_entity.type
_entity.pdbx_description
1 polymer ?
#
loop_
_entity_poly.entity_id
_entity_poly.type
_entity_poly.pdbx_seq_one_letter_code
_entity_poly.pdbx_strand_id
1 'polypeptide(L)'
;MIKSALFAVLVGSSLTLACWSSGAANAATPAEAAAAGIEPYCVPWPIPVDRHPRTGGGSSFSNFGQTGSMMLFEHWRQPCGGTKSQIVLAYTPLEGSPFVCGGQARIIQNGMSTSQYRLVREVDGSDGGEFCGVLTEPTGLLIHIDDPDFQFNDDEEFEFYWDVTRPNDLHPGFYRFVAGPFRGDPLSTGELPPHGDFSGSYFDPERAGEGALIEVGQLDERKVLQVSWYTYDNGQPLWIYGVADFAGRDTRIQVPLQTFSGARFGQEFSPSDVSGTPWGEATISF
;
A
#
# COMPACT_ATOMS: atom_id res chain seq x y z
N MET A 1 19.08 32.73 -0.73
CA MET A 1 18.89 31.92 0.50
C MET A 1 17.87 30.85 0.16
N ILE A 2 18.28 29.58 0.11
CA ILE A 2 17.37 28.45 -0.12
C ILE A 2 16.68 28.22 1.22
N LYS A 3 15.38 28.53 1.32
CA LYS A 3 14.56 28.20 2.49
C LYS A 3 14.03 26.78 2.27
N SER A 4 14.59 25.82 3.00
CA SER A 4 14.10 24.44 3.00
C SER A 4 13.05 24.29 4.09
N ALA A 5 11.84 23.88 3.74
CA ALA A 5 10.78 23.55 4.70
C ALA A 5 10.64 22.03 4.77
N LEU A 6 10.94 21.45 5.95
CA LEU A 6 10.75 20.04 6.23
C LEU A 6 9.36 19.87 6.88
N PHE A 7 8.42 19.24 6.18
CA PHE A 7 7.15 18.83 6.78
C PHE A 7 7.32 17.46 7.43
N ALA A 8 7.32 17.43 8.77
CA ALA A 8 7.16 16.20 9.53
C ALA A 8 5.66 15.99 9.76
N VAL A 9 5.09 14.93 9.17
CA VAL A 9 3.73 14.51 9.49
C VAL A 9 3.76 13.87 10.87
N LEU A 10 3.13 14.53 11.84
CA LEU A 10 2.93 14.03 13.20
C LEU A 10 1.91 12.88 13.17
N VAL A 11 2.39 11.64 13.28
CA VAL A 11 1.55 10.51 13.69
C VAL A 11 1.99 10.07 15.10
N GLY A 12 1.10 10.30 16.06
CA GLY A 12 1.06 9.73 17.43
C GLY A 12 2.33 9.16 18.05
N SER A 13 2.93 9.94 18.96
CA SER A 13 3.38 9.54 20.31
C SER A 13 4.22 8.25 20.47
N SER A 14 5.56 8.38 20.40
CA SER A 14 6.52 7.97 21.44
C SER A 14 7.95 8.10 20.91
N LEU A 15 8.65 9.15 21.32
CA LEU A 15 10.08 9.31 21.06
C LEU A 15 10.86 8.42 22.04
N THR A 16 11.31 7.25 21.59
CA THR A 16 12.27 6.44 22.37
C THR A 16 13.66 6.63 21.76
N LEU A 17 14.52 7.41 22.42
CA LEU A 17 15.96 7.41 22.15
C LEU A 17 16.53 6.06 22.60
N ALA A 18 16.87 5.18 21.67
CA ALA A 18 17.70 4.01 21.95
C ALA A 18 19.13 4.27 21.47
N CYS A 19 20.00 4.51 22.44
CA CYS A 19 21.44 4.60 22.27
C CYS A 19 21.97 3.22 21.84
N TRP A 20 22.63 3.15 20.68
CA TRP A 20 23.31 1.93 20.23
C TRP A 20 24.49 1.63 21.16
N SER A 21 24.46 0.47 21.82
CA SER A 21 25.66 -0.17 22.36
C SER A 21 25.88 -1.48 21.62
N SER A 22 27.09 -1.66 21.11
CA SER A 22 27.52 -2.81 20.31
C SER A 22 27.57 -4.07 21.16
N GLY A 23 26.61 -4.96 20.97
CA GLY A 23 26.64 -6.34 21.46
C GLY A 23 26.32 -7.28 20.31
N ALA A 24 27.35 -7.98 19.84
CA ALA A 24 27.23 -8.96 18.75
C ALA A 24 26.32 -10.12 19.15
N ALA A 25 25.19 -10.26 18.46
CA ALA A 25 24.43 -11.49 18.38
C ALA A 25 24.48 -11.95 16.91
N ASN A 26 24.95 -13.18 16.69
CA ASN A 26 25.24 -13.76 15.39
C ASN A 26 24.02 -13.70 14.46
N ALA A 27 24.04 -12.77 13.51
CA ALA A 27 23.16 -12.80 12.36
C ALA A 27 23.66 -13.92 11.44
N ALA A 28 22.84 -14.95 11.24
CA ALA A 28 23.08 -15.91 10.16
C ALA A 28 23.15 -15.15 8.83
N THR A 29 24.21 -15.39 8.07
CA THR A 29 24.46 -14.72 6.80
C THR A 29 23.38 -15.03 5.75
N PRO A 30 22.97 -14.08 4.88
CA PRO A 30 21.84 -14.26 3.94
C PRO A 30 22.12 -15.20 2.76
N ALA A 31 23.14 -16.05 2.83
CA ALA A 31 23.73 -16.71 1.65
C ALA A 31 23.45 -18.21 1.52
N GLU A 32 22.63 -18.82 2.39
CA GLU A 32 22.48 -20.29 2.43
C GLU A 32 21.05 -20.81 2.15
N ALA A 33 20.20 -19.99 1.52
CA ALA A 33 18.87 -20.42 1.01
C ALA A 33 18.73 -20.24 -0.51
N ALA A 34 19.84 -20.13 -1.24
CA ALA A 34 19.84 -20.15 -2.70
C ALA A 34 20.23 -21.55 -3.21
N ALA A 35 19.27 -22.48 -3.23
CA ALA A 35 19.44 -23.79 -3.85
C ALA A 35 18.37 -24.00 -4.93
N ALA A 36 18.85 -24.03 -6.18
CA ALA A 36 18.22 -24.36 -7.46
C ALA A 36 16.82 -25.02 -7.44
N GLY A 37 15.81 -24.27 -7.90
CA GLY A 37 14.49 -24.78 -8.26
C GLY A 37 13.42 -23.67 -8.25
N ILE A 38 13.27 -22.96 -9.38
CA ILE A 38 12.28 -21.88 -9.63
C ILE A 38 12.42 -20.69 -8.66
N GLU A 39 12.93 -19.55 -9.13
CA GLU A 39 12.68 -18.27 -8.42
C GLU A 39 11.19 -17.94 -8.55
N PRO A 40 10.41 -17.87 -7.45
CA PRO A 40 9.50 -16.72 -7.38
C PRO A 40 9.02 -16.38 -5.96
N TYR A 41 9.77 -15.76 -5.04
CA TYR A 41 9.10 -15.25 -3.81
C TYR A 41 9.69 -13.92 -3.35
N CYS A 42 8.96 -12.84 -3.65
CA CYS A 42 9.15 -11.55 -2.98
C CYS A 42 8.49 -11.51 -1.59
N VAL A 43 7.82 -12.60 -1.21
CA VAL A 43 7.26 -12.81 0.12
C VAL A 43 8.27 -13.65 0.92
N PRO A 44 8.67 -13.22 2.13
CA PRO A 44 9.61 -13.97 2.95
C PRO A 44 9.01 -15.28 3.47
N TRP A 45 9.88 -16.20 3.87
CA TRP A 45 9.51 -17.41 4.61
C TRP A 45 9.87 -17.28 6.10
N PRO A 46 9.02 -17.71 7.05
CA PRO A 46 7.65 -18.21 6.84
C PRO A 46 6.74 -17.14 6.24
N ILE A 47 5.72 -17.57 5.47
CA ILE A 47 4.73 -16.66 4.89
C ILE A 47 4.12 -15.83 6.04
N PRO A 48 4.13 -14.48 5.96
CA PRO A 48 3.63 -13.66 7.04
C PRO A 48 2.15 -13.93 7.33
N VAL A 49 1.78 -13.83 8.61
CA VAL A 49 0.41 -14.03 9.11
C VAL A 49 -0.06 -12.88 10.00
N ASP A 50 0.84 -11.97 10.36
CA ASP A 50 0.66 -10.86 11.28
C ASP A 50 0.75 -9.48 10.58
N ARG A 51 0.95 -9.46 9.26
CA ARG A 51 1.24 -8.26 8.47
C ARG A 51 0.16 -7.97 7.43
N HIS A 52 -1.08 -7.84 7.87
CA HIS A 52 -2.09 -7.18 7.04
C HIS A 52 -1.60 -5.77 6.70
N PRO A 53 -1.66 -5.32 5.43
CA PRO A 53 -1.28 -3.98 5.08
C PRO A 53 -2.13 -2.98 5.85
N ARG A 54 -1.48 -2.11 6.62
CA ARG A 54 -2.07 -0.82 7.02
C ARG A 54 -2.20 0.12 5.81
N THR A 55 -1.63 -0.27 4.68
CA THR A 55 -1.35 0.51 3.48
C THR A 55 -2.19 0.04 2.27
N GLY A 56 -3.42 -0.43 2.46
CA GLY A 56 -4.30 -0.85 1.34
C GLY A 56 -3.82 -2.10 0.61
N GLY A 57 -4.45 -2.48 -0.51
CA GLY A 57 -4.07 -3.69 -1.26
C GLY A 57 -4.43 -5.02 -0.58
N GLY A 58 -5.21 -4.98 0.50
CA GLY A 58 -5.69 -6.16 1.22
C GLY A 58 -7.04 -5.93 1.89
N SER A 59 -7.66 -7.01 2.35
CA SER A 59 -8.84 -6.93 3.20
C SER A 59 -8.91 -8.07 4.21
N SER A 60 -9.66 -7.83 5.28
CA SER A 60 -9.82 -8.74 6.42
C SER A 60 -11.30 -9.04 6.65
N PHE A 61 -11.62 -10.28 7.00
CA PHE A 61 -12.93 -10.62 7.52
C PHE A 61 -12.84 -11.76 8.54
N SER A 62 -13.76 -11.77 9.50
CA SER A 62 -13.97 -12.92 10.37
C SER A 62 -15.12 -13.78 9.87
N ASN A 63 -14.97 -15.09 9.98
CA ASN A 63 -16.02 -16.05 9.62
C ASN A 63 -16.34 -16.94 10.82
N PHE A 64 -17.63 -17.26 10.97
CA PHE A 64 -18.11 -18.28 11.88
C PHE A 64 -18.18 -19.59 11.10
N GLY A 65 -17.34 -20.54 11.52
CA GLY A 65 -17.36 -21.88 10.98
C GLY A 65 -18.67 -22.59 11.33
N GLN A 66 -19.11 -23.49 10.45
CA GLN A 66 -20.32 -24.30 10.64
C GLN A 66 -20.30 -25.13 11.94
N THR A 67 -19.11 -25.39 12.47
CA THR A 67 -18.85 -26.15 13.71
C THR A 67 -18.78 -25.28 14.97
N GLY A 68 -19.03 -23.96 14.85
CA GLY A 68 -18.86 -23.00 15.95
C GLY A 68 -17.43 -22.49 16.13
N SER A 69 -16.47 -22.97 15.32
CA SER A 69 -15.12 -22.40 15.26
C SER A 69 -15.14 -20.98 14.69
N MET A 70 -14.17 -20.14 15.03
CA MET A 70 -14.02 -18.80 14.46
C MET A 70 -12.64 -18.63 13.84
N MET A 71 -12.58 -17.89 12.74
CA MET A 71 -11.34 -17.59 12.04
C MET A 71 -11.32 -16.15 11.55
N LEU A 72 -10.17 -15.50 11.67
CA LEU A 72 -9.83 -14.30 10.93
C LEU A 72 -9.13 -14.72 9.63
N PHE A 73 -9.66 -14.25 8.52
CA PHE A 73 -9.03 -14.36 7.22
C PHE A 73 -8.58 -12.99 6.76
N GLU A 74 -7.32 -12.93 6.35
CA GLU A 74 -6.71 -11.73 5.80
C GLU A 74 -6.07 -12.09 4.47
N HIS A 75 -6.12 -11.17 3.52
CA HIS A 75 -5.35 -11.31 2.30
C HIS A 75 -4.83 -9.97 1.86
N TRP A 76 -3.70 -10.00 1.17
CA TRP A 76 -3.14 -8.82 0.53
C TRP A 76 -2.30 -9.16 -0.67
N ARG A 77 -2.13 -8.16 -1.52
CA ARG A 77 -1.23 -8.21 -2.66
C ARG A 77 0.19 -7.83 -2.26
N GLN A 78 1.16 -8.67 -2.61
CA GLN A 78 2.59 -8.39 -2.55
C GLN A 78 3.16 -8.23 -3.97
N PRO A 79 3.55 -7.03 -4.41
CA PRO A 79 4.27 -6.84 -5.66
C PRO A 79 5.67 -7.43 -5.61
N CYS A 80 6.05 -8.18 -6.65
CA CYS A 80 7.35 -8.85 -6.77
C CYS A 80 8.31 -8.20 -7.78
N GLY A 81 8.03 -6.97 -8.20
CA GLY A 81 8.81 -6.25 -9.20
C GLY A 81 8.26 -6.42 -10.62
N GLY A 82 8.47 -5.40 -11.46
CA GLY A 82 7.76 -5.29 -12.74
C GLY A 82 6.24 -5.29 -12.52
N THR A 83 5.52 -6.07 -13.32
CA THR A 83 4.07 -6.31 -13.20
C THR A 83 3.72 -7.54 -12.35
N LYS A 84 4.71 -8.27 -11.85
CA LYS A 84 4.49 -9.51 -11.10
C LYS A 84 3.99 -9.20 -9.70
N SER A 85 3.04 -9.99 -9.21
CA SER A 85 2.52 -9.91 -7.84
C SER A 85 2.12 -11.29 -7.33
N GLN A 86 2.10 -11.43 -6.01
CA GLN A 86 1.54 -12.59 -5.29
C GLN A 86 0.39 -12.11 -4.42
N ILE A 87 -0.60 -12.98 -4.17
CA ILE A 87 -1.56 -12.74 -3.09
C ILE A 87 -1.13 -13.58 -1.89
N VAL A 88 -0.95 -12.94 -0.75
CA VAL A 88 -0.76 -13.63 0.52
C VAL A 88 -2.12 -13.82 1.16
N LEU A 89 -2.36 -15.01 1.69
CA LEU A 89 -3.52 -15.34 2.51
C LEU A 89 -3.03 -15.68 3.91
N ALA A 90 -3.59 -15.05 4.93
CA ALA A 90 -3.31 -15.37 6.33
C ALA A 90 -4.60 -15.86 6.99
N TYR A 91 -4.52 -17.05 7.57
CA TYR A 91 -5.60 -17.69 8.31
C TYR A 91 -5.22 -17.75 9.78
N THR A 92 -6.00 -17.10 10.63
CA THR A 92 -5.76 -17.06 12.08
C THR A 92 -6.97 -17.67 12.80
N PRO A 93 -6.84 -18.88 13.37
CA PRO A 93 -7.88 -19.44 14.24
C PRO A 93 -8.09 -18.52 15.46
N LEU A 94 -9.33 -18.08 15.66
CA LEU A 94 -9.73 -17.27 16.83
C LEU A 94 -10.40 -18.12 17.91
N GLU A 95 -11.13 -19.16 17.49
CA GLU A 95 -11.81 -20.10 18.37
C GLU A 95 -11.90 -21.48 17.71
N GLY A 96 -11.74 -22.56 18.48
CA GLY A 96 -11.84 -23.93 17.99
C GLY A 96 -10.64 -24.38 17.14
N SER A 97 -10.88 -25.34 16.26
CA SER A 97 -9.86 -25.91 15.36
C SER A 97 -10.47 -26.08 13.96
N PRO A 98 -10.63 -24.96 13.23
CA PRO A 98 -11.36 -24.96 11.97
C PRO A 98 -10.64 -25.79 10.90
N PHE A 99 -11.40 -26.60 10.16
CA PHE A 99 -10.93 -27.30 8.97
C PHE A 99 -11.06 -26.41 7.72
N VAL A 100 -9.95 -26.10 7.07
CA VAL A 100 -9.94 -25.28 5.85
C VAL A 100 -9.40 -26.09 4.68
N CYS A 101 -10.18 -26.11 3.60
CA CYS A 101 -9.74 -26.53 2.28
C CYS A 101 -9.64 -25.32 1.36
N GLY A 102 -8.48 -25.16 0.75
CA GLY A 102 -8.22 -24.34 -0.40
C GLY A 102 -9.14 -24.68 -1.57
N GLY A 103 -9.44 -23.66 -2.36
CA GLY A 103 -10.30 -23.77 -3.51
C GLY A 103 -9.80 -22.93 -4.66
N GLN A 104 -10.69 -22.66 -5.61
CA GLN A 104 -10.31 -21.88 -6.77
C GLN A 104 -10.25 -20.38 -6.42
N ALA A 105 -9.18 -19.73 -6.84
CA ALA A 105 -9.02 -18.29 -6.74
C ALA A 105 -9.25 -17.64 -8.09
N ARG A 106 -9.79 -16.43 -8.08
CA ARG A 106 -9.81 -15.57 -9.27
C ARG A 106 -9.68 -14.13 -8.85
N ILE A 107 -8.83 -13.38 -9.54
CA ILE A 107 -8.71 -11.94 -9.32
C ILE A 107 -9.39 -11.24 -10.49
N ILE A 108 -10.11 -10.16 -10.18
CA ILE A 108 -10.71 -9.26 -11.17
C ILE A 108 -10.27 -7.85 -10.86
N GLN A 109 -9.78 -7.13 -11.86
CA GLN A 109 -9.46 -5.70 -11.76
C GLN A 109 -9.65 -5.05 -13.14
N ASN A 110 -10.27 -3.88 -13.19
CA ASN A 110 -10.52 -3.14 -14.43
C ASN A 110 -11.20 -3.98 -15.54
N GLY A 111 -12.08 -4.91 -15.15
CA GLY A 111 -12.77 -5.81 -16.07
C GLY A 111 -11.92 -6.96 -16.62
N MET A 112 -10.63 -7.03 -16.29
CA MET A 112 -9.75 -8.16 -16.59
C MET A 112 -9.83 -9.19 -15.47
N SER A 113 -9.64 -10.47 -15.81
CA SER A 113 -9.61 -11.54 -14.82
C SER A 113 -8.46 -12.50 -15.04
N THR A 114 -7.84 -12.95 -13.95
CA THR A 114 -6.79 -13.97 -14.01
C THR A 114 -7.34 -15.30 -14.53
N SER A 115 -6.61 -15.89 -15.46
CA SER A 115 -6.84 -17.19 -16.08
C SER A 115 -5.87 -18.26 -15.61
N GLN A 116 -4.70 -17.86 -15.07
CA GLN A 116 -3.66 -18.76 -14.58
C GLN A 116 -3.17 -18.36 -13.18
N TYR A 117 -3.27 -19.28 -12.23
CA TYR A 117 -2.74 -19.12 -10.88
C TYR A 117 -2.36 -20.48 -10.29
N ARG A 118 -1.47 -20.47 -9.30
CA ARG A 118 -1.08 -21.64 -8.51
C ARG A 118 -1.11 -21.32 -7.03
N LEU A 119 -1.64 -22.25 -6.24
CA LEU A 119 -1.54 -22.19 -4.78
C LEU A 119 -0.16 -22.72 -4.37
N VAL A 120 0.52 -21.98 -3.50
CA VAL A 120 1.86 -22.27 -3.02
C VAL A 120 1.84 -22.30 -1.48
N ARG A 121 2.40 -23.37 -0.93
CA ARG A 121 2.58 -23.55 0.52
C ARG A 121 4.05 -23.56 0.96
N GLU A 122 4.97 -23.90 0.06
CA GLU A 122 6.42 -23.98 0.34
C GLU A 122 7.23 -23.22 -0.72
N VAL A 123 8.44 -22.81 -0.34
CA VAL A 123 9.35 -21.95 -1.13
C VAL A 123 9.94 -22.67 -2.35
N ASP A 124 9.82 -24.00 -2.43
CA ASP A 124 10.36 -24.80 -3.53
C ASP A 124 9.42 -24.88 -4.75
N GLY A 125 8.25 -24.24 -4.68
CA GLY A 125 7.26 -24.26 -5.75
C GLY A 125 6.81 -25.68 -6.11
N SER A 126 6.99 -26.65 -5.21
CA SER A 126 6.52 -28.01 -5.41
C SER A 126 5.00 -27.97 -5.54
N ASP A 127 4.50 -28.35 -6.71
CA ASP A 127 3.07 -28.39 -6.98
C ASP A 127 2.38 -29.25 -5.92
N GLY A 128 1.50 -28.63 -5.15
CA GLY A 128 0.66 -29.30 -4.19
C GLY A 128 -0.69 -28.62 -4.23
N GLY A 129 -1.46 -28.91 -5.27
CA GLY A 129 -2.82 -28.41 -5.41
C GLY A 129 -3.60 -28.47 -4.10
N GLU A 130 -4.48 -27.48 -3.92
CA GLU A 130 -5.54 -27.46 -2.92
C GLU A 130 -5.07 -27.82 -1.49
N PHE A 131 -4.71 -26.80 -0.72
CA PHE A 131 -4.51 -26.93 0.72
C PHE A 131 -5.74 -27.59 1.37
N CYS A 132 -5.58 -28.53 2.31
CA CYS A 132 -6.70 -29.03 3.12
C CYS A 132 -6.17 -29.45 4.48
N GLY A 133 -6.70 -28.89 5.56
CA GLY A 133 -6.26 -29.26 6.90
C GLY A 133 -6.98 -28.54 8.02
N VAL A 134 -6.88 -29.11 9.22
CA VAL A 134 -7.27 -28.45 10.46
C VAL A 134 -6.20 -27.43 10.82
N LEU A 135 -6.63 -26.18 11.05
CA LEU A 135 -5.75 -25.10 11.48
C LEU A 135 -5.79 -24.95 13.00
N THR A 136 -4.64 -25.13 13.63
CA THR A 136 -4.44 -24.94 15.08
C THR A 136 -3.51 -23.77 15.41
N GLU A 137 -2.81 -23.25 14.40
CA GLU A 137 -1.91 -22.11 14.49
C GLU A 137 -2.13 -21.18 13.28
N PRO A 138 -1.78 -19.87 13.40
CA PRO A 138 -1.79 -18.96 12.27
C PRO A 138 -1.01 -19.52 11.09
N THR A 139 -1.63 -19.55 9.92
CA THR A 139 -1.08 -20.19 8.72
C THR A 139 -1.14 -19.24 7.54
N GLY A 140 0.00 -19.05 6.89
CA GLY A 140 0.13 -18.26 5.67
C GLY A 140 0.13 -19.16 4.43
N LEU A 141 -0.58 -18.76 3.38
CA LEU A 141 -0.56 -19.37 2.04
C LEU A 141 -0.27 -18.30 0.99
N LEU A 142 0.23 -18.73 -0.15
CA LEU A 142 0.49 -17.85 -1.29
C LEU A 142 -0.33 -18.28 -2.51
N ILE A 143 -0.84 -17.29 -3.23
CA ILE A 143 -1.33 -17.46 -4.59
C ILE A 143 -0.30 -16.81 -5.50
N HIS A 144 0.36 -17.66 -6.29
CA HIS A 144 1.20 -17.20 -7.37
C HIS A 144 0.36 -16.96 -8.62
N ILE A 145 0.51 -15.78 -9.21
CA ILE A 145 -0.20 -15.39 -10.42
C ILE A 145 0.77 -15.57 -11.58
N ASP A 146 0.50 -16.60 -12.39
CA ASP A 146 1.29 -16.99 -13.56
C ASP A 146 0.60 -16.55 -14.86
N ASP A 147 -0.13 -15.43 -14.80
CA ASP A 147 -0.90 -14.93 -15.92
C ASP A 147 -0.13 -13.79 -16.62
N PRO A 148 0.43 -14.00 -17.82
CA PRO A 148 1.19 -12.98 -18.54
C PRO A 148 0.31 -11.87 -19.11
N ASP A 149 -0.99 -12.12 -19.30
CA ASP A 149 -1.93 -11.18 -19.91
C ASP A 149 -2.63 -10.32 -18.84
N PHE A 150 -2.54 -10.71 -17.57
CA PHE A 150 -3.06 -9.94 -16.45
C PHE A 150 -1.99 -9.03 -15.84
N GLN A 151 -2.24 -7.72 -15.86
CA GLN A 151 -1.42 -6.74 -15.16
C GLN A 151 -2.23 -6.04 -14.10
N PHE A 152 -1.69 -6.01 -12.88
CA PHE A 152 -2.29 -5.21 -11.82
C PHE A 152 -2.13 -3.73 -12.10
N ASN A 153 -3.18 -2.98 -11.80
CA ASN A 153 -3.14 -1.55 -11.62
C ASN A 153 -3.02 -1.24 -10.12
N ASP A 154 -1.94 -0.57 -9.73
CA ASP A 154 -1.66 -0.22 -8.33
C ASP A 154 -2.65 0.82 -7.78
N ASP A 155 -3.26 1.63 -8.66
CA ASP A 155 -4.15 2.73 -8.29
C ASP A 155 -5.63 2.33 -8.21
N GLU A 156 -5.96 1.06 -8.49
CA GLU A 156 -7.34 0.57 -8.56
C GLU A 156 -7.59 -0.52 -7.54
N GLU A 157 -8.86 -0.65 -7.12
CA GLU A 157 -9.29 -1.78 -6.31
C GLU A 157 -9.19 -3.09 -7.11
N PHE A 158 -8.96 -4.20 -6.41
CA PHE A 158 -9.11 -5.52 -7.02
C PHE A 158 -10.09 -6.37 -6.23
N GLU A 159 -10.81 -7.20 -6.95
CA GLU A 159 -11.71 -8.18 -6.38
C GLU A 159 -11.00 -9.53 -6.32
N PHE A 160 -10.91 -10.09 -5.13
CA PHE A 160 -10.46 -11.45 -4.91
C PHE A 160 -11.68 -12.35 -4.72
N TYR A 161 -11.83 -13.32 -5.60
CA TYR A 161 -12.83 -14.36 -5.50
C TYR A 161 -12.19 -15.64 -4.99
N TRP A 162 -12.82 -16.21 -3.96
CA TRP A 162 -12.44 -17.48 -3.39
C TRP A 162 -13.63 -18.43 -3.43
N ASP A 163 -13.51 -19.46 -4.26
CA ASP A 163 -14.52 -20.51 -4.40
C ASP A 163 -14.26 -21.62 -3.38
N VAL A 164 -15.15 -21.75 -2.40
CA VAL A 164 -15.13 -22.82 -1.41
C VAL A 164 -16.20 -23.85 -1.75
N THR A 165 -15.95 -24.65 -2.79
CA THR A 165 -16.84 -25.73 -3.26
C THR A 165 -16.62 -27.08 -2.56
N ARG A 166 -15.56 -27.21 -1.76
CA ARG A 166 -15.23 -28.43 -1.02
C ARG A 166 -15.69 -28.37 0.44
N PRO A 167 -15.82 -29.54 1.12
CA PRO A 167 -16.08 -29.58 2.55
C PRO A 167 -15.05 -28.72 3.29
N ASN A 168 -15.53 -27.68 3.95
CA ASN A 168 -14.75 -26.70 4.67
C ASN A 168 -15.62 -26.24 5.86
N ASP A 169 -15.01 -25.83 6.96
CA ASP A 169 -15.74 -25.20 8.05
C ASP A 169 -16.29 -23.84 7.65
N LEU A 170 -15.71 -23.20 6.62
CA LEU A 170 -16.33 -22.06 5.93
C LEU A 170 -17.67 -22.48 5.30
N HIS A 171 -18.66 -21.59 5.31
CA HIS A 171 -19.90 -21.82 4.58
C HIS A 171 -19.61 -22.02 3.08
N PRO A 172 -20.20 -23.05 2.43
CA PRO A 172 -19.98 -23.26 1.00
C PRO A 172 -20.46 -22.05 0.20
N GLY A 173 -19.63 -21.57 -0.72
CA GLY A 173 -19.99 -20.43 -1.54
C GLY A 173 -18.81 -19.72 -2.18
N PHE A 174 -19.15 -18.70 -2.98
CA PHE A 174 -18.20 -17.78 -3.56
C PHE A 174 -18.05 -16.59 -2.63
N TYR A 175 -16.87 -16.46 -2.05
CA TYR A 175 -16.53 -15.26 -1.31
C TYR A 175 -15.92 -14.24 -2.27
N ARG A 176 -16.45 -13.02 -2.23
CA ARG A 176 -15.92 -11.87 -2.95
C ARG A 176 -15.35 -10.91 -1.93
N PHE A 177 -14.09 -10.57 -2.10
CA PHE A 177 -13.40 -9.59 -1.30
C PHE A 177 -12.95 -8.44 -2.17
N VAL A 178 -13.04 -7.24 -1.65
CA VAL A 178 -12.56 -6.04 -2.33
C VAL A 178 -11.37 -5.55 -1.53
N ALA A 179 -10.21 -5.57 -2.15
CA ALA A 179 -9.01 -4.98 -1.63
C ALA A 179 -8.80 -3.63 -2.32
N GLY A 180 -8.56 -2.60 -1.51
CA GLY A 180 -8.31 -1.25 -2.01
C GLY A 180 -7.05 -1.18 -2.88
N PRO A 181 -6.78 -0.02 -3.51
CA PRO A 181 -5.53 0.21 -4.23
C PRO A 181 -4.31 -0.13 -3.38
N PHE A 182 -3.21 -0.46 -4.05
CA PHE A 182 -1.94 -0.73 -3.40
C PHE A 182 -1.29 0.58 -2.94
N ARG A 183 -1.09 0.79 -1.63
CA ARG A 183 -0.52 2.05 -1.08
C ARG A 183 0.92 1.89 -0.58
N GLY A 184 1.65 0.89 -1.07
CA GLY A 184 3.04 0.61 -0.70
C GLY A 184 3.23 -0.79 -0.12
N ASP A 185 4.49 -1.25 -0.09
CA ASP A 185 4.85 -2.60 0.34
C ASP A 185 4.28 -2.90 1.75
N PRO A 186 3.35 -3.87 1.88
CA PRO A 186 2.74 -4.26 3.16
C PRO A 186 3.76 -4.72 4.20
N LEU A 187 4.93 -5.18 3.73
CA LEU A 187 6.03 -5.62 4.57
C LEU A 187 6.97 -4.47 4.95
N SER A 188 6.83 -3.30 4.34
CA SER A 188 7.60 -2.11 4.65
C SER A 188 7.03 -1.36 5.86
N THR A 189 7.93 -0.82 6.68
CA THR A 189 7.61 0.12 7.76
C THR A 189 8.11 1.53 7.46
N GLY A 190 8.40 1.82 6.18
CA GLY A 190 9.03 3.06 5.71
C GLY A 190 8.05 4.04 5.08
N GLU A 191 8.59 5.11 4.49
CA GLU A 191 7.81 6.10 3.73
C GLU A 191 7.03 5.42 2.58
N LEU A 192 5.82 5.89 2.32
CA LEU A 192 4.91 5.34 1.31
C LEU A 192 4.84 6.21 0.05
N PRO A 193 4.59 5.62 -1.13
CA PRO A 193 4.31 6.40 -2.33
C PRO A 193 3.05 7.27 -2.16
N PRO A 194 3.03 8.51 -2.69
CA PRO A 194 1.83 9.35 -2.65
C PRO A 194 0.62 8.67 -3.29
N HIS A 195 -0.54 8.79 -2.64
CA HIS A 195 -1.81 8.21 -3.08
C HIS A 195 -2.96 9.22 -2.92
N GLY A 196 -4.02 9.07 -3.72
CA GLY A 196 -5.19 9.96 -3.71
C GLY A 196 -5.84 10.11 -2.32
N ASP A 197 -5.81 9.06 -1.50
CA ASP A 197 -6.32 9.06 -0.12
C ASP A 197 -5.52 9.97 0.84
N PHE A 198 -4.29 10.34 0.47
CA PHE A 198 -3.50 11.35 1.19
C PHE A 198 -3.80 12.77 0.71
N SER A 199 -4.72 12.94 -0.23
CA SER A 199 -5.21 14.27 -0.59
C SER A 199 -6.05 14.83 0.54
N GLY A 200 -5.83 16.09 0.88
CA GLY A 200 -6.59 16.74 1.93
C GLY A 200 -5.98 18.03 2.43
N SER A 201 -6.71 18.67 3.33
CA SER A 201 -6.28 19.87 4.03
C SER A 201 -5.66 19.51 5.37
N TYR A 202 -4.38 19.80 5.51
CA TYR A 202 -3.59 19.64 6.73
C TYR A 202 -3.43 21.00 7.38
N PHE A 203 -3.85 21.15 8.63
CA PHE A 203 -3.81 22.43 9.36
C PHE A 203 -2.78 22.40 10.47
N ASP A 204 -2.14 23.54 10.72
CA ASP A 204 -1.33 23.74 11.92
C ASP A 204 -2.27 24.09 13.10
N PRO A 205 -2.37 23.23 14.14
CA PRO A 205 -3.26 23.49 15.27
C PRO A 205 -2.80 24.65 16.17
N GLU A 206 -1.53 25.04 16.10
CA GLU A 206 -0.96 26.13 16.90
C GLU A 206 -1.06 27.48 16.18
N ARG A 207 -1.14 27.48 14.84
CA ARG A 207 -1.13 28.69 14.01
C ARG A 207 -2.33 28.73 13.08
N ALA A 208 -3.39 29.38 13.55
CA ALA A 208 -4.62 29.55 12.79
C ALA A 208 -4.38 30.17 11.40
N GLY A 209 -4.94 29.54 10.36
CA GLY A 209 -4.78 29.95 8.98
C GLY A 209 -3.54 29.38 8.28
N GLU A 210 -2.68 28.65 8.99
CA GLU A 210 -1.54 27.94 8.39
C GLU A 210 -1.83 26.47 8.16
N GLY A 211 -1.25 25.92 7.10
CA GLY A 211 -1.47 24.54 6.70
C GLY A 211 -1.19 24.33 5.22
N ALA A 212 -1.36 23.10 4.74
CA ALA A 212 -1.22 22.75 3.35
C ALA A 212 -2.46 21.99 2.84
N LEU A 213 -2.93 22.33 1.65
CA LEU A 213 -3.75 21.45 0.84
C LEU A 213 -2.80 20.62 -0.03
N ILE A 214 -2.90 19.30 0.10
CA ILE A 214 -2.18 18.35 -0.75
C ILE A 214 -3.20 17.67 -1.65
N GLU A 215 -2.90 17.57 -2.93
CA GLU A 215 -3.69 16.78 -3.88
C GLU A 215 -2.76 15.83 -4.62
N VAL A 216 -3.06 14.54 -4.54
CA VAL A 216 -2.43 13.49 -5.34
C VAL A 216 -3.43 13.06 -6.39
N GLY A 217 -3.06 13.17 -7.65
CA GLY A 217 -3.95 12.87 -8.76
C GLY A 217 -3.22 12.39 -9.99
N GLN A 218 -3.98 12.28 -11.08
CA GLN A 218 -3.49 11.87 -12.37
C GLN A 218 -3.96 12.86 -13.44
N LEU A 219 -3.04 13.29 -14.29
CA LEU A 219 -3.29 14.14 -15.46
C LEU A 219 -2.79 13.39 -16.69
N ASP A 220 -3.73 12.89 -17.49
CA ASP A 220 -3.45 11.93 -18.56
C ASP A 220 -2.66 10.72 -18.02
N GLU A 221 -1.45 10.47 -18.51
CA GLU A 221 -0.59 9.36 -18.03
C GLU A 221 0.31 9.77 -16.84
N ARG A 222 0.33 11.04 -16.44
CA ARG A 222 1.23 11.56 -15.41
C ARG A 222 0.60 11.50 -14.02
N LYS A 223 1.28 10.90 -13.05
CA LYS A 223 0.94 11.07 -11.64
C LYS A 223 1.49 12.40 -11.13
N VAL A 224 0.64 13.20 -10.50
CA VAL A 224 0.94 14.56 -10.07
C VAL A 224 0.66 14.73 -8.58
N LEU A 225 1.58 15.39 -7.88
CA LEU A 225 1.39 15.85 -6.52
C LEU A 225 1.39 17.37 -6.53
N GLN A 226 0.29 17.95 -6.05
CA GLN A 226 0.09 19.37 -5.91
C GLN A 226 0.12 19.75 -4.43
N VAL A 227 0.72 20.91 -4.13
CA VAL A 227 0.77 21.51 -2.80
C VAL A 227 0.32 22.96 -2.88
N SER A 228 -0.70 23.33 -2.11
CA SER A 228 -1.00 24.72 -1.76
C SER A 228 -0.69 24.94 -0.29
N TRP A 229 0.36 25.70 0.02
CA TRP A 229 0.77 26.04 1.38
C TRP A 229 0.29 27.44 1.75
N TYR A 230 -0.50 27.49 2.82
CA TYR A 230 -1.04 28.69 3.45
C TYR A 230 -0.14 29.06 4.63
N THR A 231 0.44 30.26 4.62
CA THR A 231 1.26 30.78 5.72
C THR A 231 1.20 32.31 5.78
N TYR A 232 2.07 32.93 6.55
CA TYR A 232 2.19 34.38 6.66
C TYR A 232 3.64 34.83 6.44
N ASP A 233 3.82 35.95 5.75
CA ASP A 233 5.09 36.68 5.68
C ASP A 233 4.90 38.07 6.29
N ASN A 234 5.68 38.39 7.32
CA ASN A 234 5.57 39.65 8.07
C ASN A 234 4.12 39.97 8.53
N GLY A 235 3.37 38.94 8.92
CA GLY A 235 1.98 39.06 9.38
C GLY A 235 0.94 39.22 8.26
N GLN A 236 1.36 39.25 6.99
CA GLN A 236 0.45 39.24 5.84
C GLN A 236 0.26 37.80 5.32
N PRO A 237 -0.95 37.41 4.92
CA PRO A 237 -1.19 36.10 4.32
C PRO A 237 -0.32 35.87 3.08
N LEU A 238 0.24 34.68 2.98
CA LEU A 238 1.05 34.23 1.86
C LEU A 238 0.56 32.86 1.40
N TRP A 239 0.32 32.75 0.09
CA TRP A 239 -0.04 31.49 -0.57
C TRP A 239 1.12 31.05 -1.46
N ILE A 240 1.62 29.85 -1.20
CA ILE A 240 2.71 29.23 -1.94
C ILE A 240 2.15 27.99 -2.62
N TYR A 241 2.45 27.81 -3.90
CA TYR A 241 1.92 26.72 -4.71
C TYR A 241 3.06 25.95 -5.37
N GLY A 242 2.92 24.64 -5.46
CA GLY A 242 3.83 23.77 -6.19
C GLY A 242 3.12 22.58 -6.80
N VAL A 243 3.71 22.06 -7.87
CA VAL A 243 3.30 20.81 -8.52
C VAL A 243 4.54 20.06 -8.96
N ALA A 244 4.53 18.75 -8.76
CA ALA A 244 5.58 17.86 -9.25
C ALA A 244 4.95 16.58 -9.81
N ASP A 245 5.56 16.08 -10.88
CA ASP A 245 5.28 14.72 -11.35
C ASP A 245 6.06 13.73 -10.47
N PHE A 246 5.50 12.54 -10.25
CA PHE A 246 6.18 11.46 -9.54
C PHE A 246 5.97 10.11 -10.22
N ALA A 247 6.89 9.17 -10.02
CA ALA A 247 6.72 7.79 -10.44
C ALA A 247 6.00 7.00 -9.34
N GLY A 248 5.23 5.97 -9.71
CA GLY A 248 4.37 5.24 -8.76
C GLY A 248 5.08 4.54 -7.59
N ARG A 249 6.42 4.47 -7.57
CA ARG A 249 7.21 3.90 -6.47
C ARG A 249 8.02 4.94 -5.70
N ASP A 250 7.96 6.22 -6.06
CA ASP A 250 8.67 7.28 -5.35
C ASP A 250 7.99 7.53 -4.01
N THR A 251 8.73 7.43 -2.91
CA THR A 251 8.20 7.64 -1.54
C THR A 251 8.47 9.06 -1.02
N ARG A 252 9.28 9.83 -1.74
CA ARG A 252 9.74 11.18 -1.35
C ARG A 252 9.80 12.10 -2.56
N ILE A 253 8.92 13.09 -2.60
CA ILE A 253 8.73 13.97 -3.75
C ILE A 253 9.30 15.34 -3.47
N GLN A 254 10.18 15.83 -4.35
CA GLN A 254 10.64 17.23 -4.32
C GLN A 254 9.70 18.08 -5.16
N VAL A 255 9.08 19.07 -4.53
CA VAL A 255 8.09 19.95 -5.15
C VAL A 255 8.63 21.37 -5.23
N PRO A 256 8.91 21.90 -6.44
CA PRO A 256 9.30 23.30 -6.58
C PRO A 256 8.13 24.21 -6.23
N LEU A 257 8.39 25.19 -5.39
CA LEU A 257 7.39 26.10 -4.84
C LEU A 257 7.50 27.49 -5.46
N GLN A 258 6.35 28.10 -5.71
CA GLN A 258 6.23 29.43 -6.32
C GLN A 258 5.11 30.24 -5.66
N THR A 259 5.21 31.56 -5.76
CA THR A 259 4.13 32.50 -5.42
C THR A 259 3.63 33.19 -6.69
N PHE A 260 2.34 33.47 -6.78
CA PHE A 260 1.73 34.08 -7.96
C PHE A 260 1.22 35.50 -7.69
N SER A 261 1.25 36.34 -8.71
CA SER A 261 0.75 37.72 -8.66
C SER A 261 0.30 38.22 -10.05
N GLY A 262 -0.32 39.40 -10.10
CA GLY A 262 -0.63 40.15 -11.34
C GLY A 262 -2.06 39.98 -11.86
N ALA A 263 -2.56 38.76 -12.02
CA ALA A 263 -3.89 38.51 -12.55
C ALA A 263 -5.03 38.90 -11.58
N ARG A 264 -6.19 39.24 -12.15
CA ARG A 264 -7.43 39.58 -11.41
C ARG A 264 -8.47 38.47 -11.55
N PHE A 265 -9.40 38.40 -10.59
CA PHE A 265 -10.50 37.45 -10.65
C PHE A 265 -11.65 37.97 -11.53
N GLY A 266 -12.42 37.06 -12.13
CA GLY A 266 -13.66 37.38 -12.87
C GLY A 266 -13.43 37.81 -14.31
N GLN A 267 -14.26 38.72 -14.82
CA GLN A 267 -14.22 39.14 -16.23
C GLN A 267 -12.92 39.87 -16.63
N GLU A 268 -12.16 40.37 -15.65
CA GLU A 268 -10.85 40.99 -15.84
C GLU A 268 -9.70 39.95 -15.81
N PHE A 269 -9.98 38.65 -15.68
CA PHE A 269 -8.95 37.63 -15.70
C PHE A 269 -8.31 37.52 -17.09
N SER A 270 -6.98 37.68 -17.12
CA SER A 270 -6.15 37.35 -18.28
C SER A 270 -5.02 36.41 -17.86
N PRO A 271 -4.85 35.24 -18.51
CA PRO A 271 -3.74 34.33 -18.22
C PRO A 271 -2.36 34.97 -18.42
N SER A 272 -2.23 35.94 -19.33
CA SER A 272 -0.97 36.66 -19.58
C SER A 272 -0.48 37.47 -18.39
N ASP A 273 -1.38 37.78 -17.46
CA ASP A 273 -1.09 38.67 -16.34
C ASP A 273 -0.63 37.87 -15.10
N VAL A 274 -0.66 36.53 -15.17
CA VAL A 274 -0.18 35.65 -14.11
C VAL A 274 1.35 35.61 -14.13
N SER A 275 1.98 36.13 -13.07
CA SER A 275 3.42 36.09 -12.87
C SER A 275 3.79 35.22 -11.68
N GLY A 276 4.53 34.13 -11.94
CA GLY A 276 5.07 33.22 -10.93
C GLY A 276 6.48 33.60 -10.52
N THR A 277 6.75 33.65 -9.22
CA THR A 277 8.10 33.86 -8.66
C THR A 277 8.52 32.63 -7.86
N PRO A 278 9.70 32.03 -8.14
CA PRO A 278 10.22 30.93 -7.34
C PRO A 278 10.37 31.30 -5.87
N TRP A 279 9.90 30.43 -4.99
CA TRP A 279 9.95 30.63 -3.54
C TRP A 279 10.93 29.67 -2.86
N GLY A 280 10.97 28.41 -3.30
CA GLY A 280 11.82 27.38 -2.71
C GLY A 280 11.42 25.99 -3.18
N GLU A 281 11.63 24.99 -2.33
CA GLU A 281 11.28 23.59 -2.58
C GLU A 281 10.72 22.98 -1.30
N ALA A 282 9.68 22.15 -1.44
CA ALA A 282 9.18 21.28 -0.39
C ALA A 282 9.60 19.83 -0.67
N THR A 283 9.77 19.05 0.39
CA THR A 283 9.86 17.60 0.27
C THR A 283 8.66 16.95 0.96
N ILE A 284 7.92 16.11 0.23
CA ILE A 284 6.70 15.45 0.69
C ILE A 284 6.92 13.94 0.76
N SER A 285 6.52 13.31 1.86
CA SER A 285 6.56 11.88 2.14
C SER A 285 5.44 11.49 3.11
N PHE A 286 5.00 10.24 3.11
CA PHE A 286 3.87 9.73 3.92
C PHE A 286 4.28 8.53 4.78
#